data_AF-A0A329M847-F1
#
_entry.id   AF-A0A329M847-F1
#
_cell.length_a   1.000
_cell.length_b   1.000
_cell.length_c   1.000
_cell.angle_alpha   90.00
_cell.angle_beta   90.00
_cell.angle_gamma   90.00
#
_symmetry.space_group_name_H-M   'P 1'
#
loop_
_entity.id
_entity.type
_entity.pdbx_description
1 polymer ?
#
loop_
_entity_poly.entity_id
_entity_poly.type
_entity_poly.pdbx_seq_one_letter_code
_entity_poly.pdbx_strand_id
1 'polypeptide(L)'
;MLAAGVVAVGSAAPAYGTDEITANAVGTYDAAYEWASNKWVVTPCDGDAFQCVHVTEYSVDDTERKSPSWSGNAYWQVGWWIMRGVLNRDAATCEDGSKHDLVMNYAWDAATGRAIRSFHDPGTCGEAGNGYNDFMLIRTGPAPV
;
A
#
# COMPACT_ATOMS: atom_id res chain seq x y z
N MET A 1 -7.28 -55.03 -13.68
CA MET A 1 -6.66 -53.69 -13.80
C MET A 1 -7.66 -52.67 -13.31
N LEU A 2 -7.45 -52.06 -12.14
CA LEU A 2 -8.27 -50.95 -11.63
C LEU A 2 -7.58 -49.64 -12.05
N ALA A 3 -8.22 -48.86 -12.92
CA ALA A 3 -7.74 -47.56 -13.33
C ALA A 3 -8.17 -46.51 -12.28
N ALA A 4 -7.20 -45.99 -11.51
CA ALA A 4 -7.43 -44.86 -10.63
C ALA A 4 -7.41 -43.57 -11.45
N GLY A 5 -8.57 -42.96 -11.66
CA GLY A 5 -8.69 -41.64 -12.27
C GLY A 5 -8.17 -40.57 -11.31
N VAL A 6 -7.11 -39.88 -11.69
CA VAL A 6 -6.62 -38.71 -10.97
C VAL A 6 -7.53 -37.55 -11.33
N VAL A 7 -8.33 -37.09 -10.36
CA VAL A 7 -9.07 -35.83 -10.47
C VAL A 7 -8.06 -34.72 -10.25
N ALA A 8 -7.57 -34.12 -11.33
CA ALA A 8 -6.80 -32.90 -11.27
C ALA A 8 -7.74 -31.76 -10.84
N VAL A 9 -7.68 -31.41 -9.55
CA VAL A 9 -8.34 -30.19 -9.04
C VAL A 9 -7.50 -29.02 -9.53
N GLY A 10 -7.82 -28.51 -10.71
CA GLY A 10 -7.28 -27.25 -11.19
C GLY A 10 -7.84 -26.14 -10.32
N SER A 11 -6.99 -25.52 -9.49
CA SER A 11 -7.30 -24.25 -8.87
C SER A 11 -7.49 -23.22 -9.98
N ALA A 12 -8.74 -22.90 -10.29
CA ALA A 12 -9.07 -21.74 -11.10
C ALA A 12 -8.64 -20.51 -10.30
N ALA A 13 -7.44 -19.99 -10.59
CA ALA A 13 -7.11 -18.63 -10.22
C ALA A 13 -8.19 -17.72 -10.84
N PRO A 14 -8.73 -16.73 -10.12
CA PRO A 14 -9.73 -15.84 -10.68
C PRO A 14 -9.15 -15.19 -11.94
N ALA A 15 -9.77 -15.44 -13.09
CA ALA A 15 -9.46 -14.71 -14.32
C ALA A 15 -10.16 -13.34 -14.27
N TYR A 16 -9.83 -12.52 -13.27
CA TYR A 16 -10.15 -11.09 -13.32
C TYR A 16 -8.99 -10.43 -14.03
N GLY A 17 -9.29 -9.87 -15.21
CA GLY A 17 -8.36 -9.27 -16.16
C GLY A 17 -7.72 -8.00 -15.61
N THR A 18 -6.88 -8.17 -14.60
CA THR A 18 -6.00 -7.13 -14.10
C THR A 18 -5.02 -6.83 -15.23
N ASP A 19 -5.03 -5.61 -15.76
CA ASP A 19 -4.08 -5.22 -16.80
C ASP A 19 -2.64 -5.40 -16.29
N GLU A 20 -1.67 -5.62 -17.19
CA GLU A 20 -0.29 -5.94 -16.79
C GLU A 20 0.35 -4.88 -15.89
N ILE A 21 -0.07 -3.61 -16.03
CA ILE A 21 0.43 -2.52 -15.19
C ILE A 21 -0.12 -2.69 -13.77
N THR A 22 -1.43 -2.89 -13.62
CA THR A 22 -2.03 -3.17 -12.30
C THR A 22 -1.48 -4.45 -11.68
N ALA A 23 -1.29 -5.52 -12.46
CA ALA A 23 -0.75 -6.79 -12.00
C ALA A 23 0.69 -6.65 -11.46
N ASN A 24 1.48 -5.73 -12.02
CA ASN A 24 2.82 -5.40 -11.51
C ASN A 24 2.74 -4.80 -10.09
N ALA A 25 1.72 -4.03 -9.74
CA ALA A 25 1.62 -3.41 -8.43
C ALA A 25 0.99 -4.27 -7.33
N VAL A 26 0.17 -5.26 -7.68
CA VAL A 26 -0.51 -6.14 -6.71
C VAL A 26 0.49 -7.00 -5.95
N GLY A 27 0.40 -7.06 -4.63
CA GLY A 27 1.34 -7.81 -3.79
C GLY A 27 1.26 -7.45 -2.30
N THR A 28 2.05 -8.19 -1.50
CA THR A 28 2.38 -7.79 -0.13
C THR A 28 3.80 -7.26 -0.08
N TYR A 29 4.02 -6.16 0.64
CA TYR A 29 5.29 -5.46 0.72
C TYR A 29 5.66 -5.13 2.16
N ASP A 30 6.97 -5.11 2.43
CA ASP A 30 7.56 -4.34 3.51
C ASP A 30 7.76 -2.89 3.06
N ALA A 31 7.07 -1.97 3.72
CA ALA A 31 7.29 -0.53 3.58
C ALA A 31 8.36 -0.09 4.59
N ALA A 32 9.59 -0.01 4.10
CA ALA A 32 10.77 0.34 4.88
C ALA A 32 10.99 1.86 4.86
N TYR A 33 10.49 2.54 5.88
CA TYR A 33 10.80 3.94 6.16
C TYR A 33 12.09 4.05 6.98
N GLU A 34 12.68 5.25 7.05
CA GLU A 34 13.90 5.48 7.83
C GLU A 34 13.71 5.21 9.33
N TRP A 35 12.54 5.54 9.88
CA TRP A 35 12.23 5.42 11.31
C TRP A 35 11.50 4.13 11.69
N ALA A 36 10.90 3.41 10.74
CA ALA A 36 10.07 2.23 11.01
C ALA A 36 9.83 1.38 9.75
N SER A 37 9.36 0.16 9.95
CA SER A 37 8.82 -0.67 8.87
C SER A 37 7.35 -0.98 9.12
N ASN A 38 6.55 -0.98 8.07
CA ASN A 38 5.14 -1.37 8.08
C ASN A 38 4.87 -2.41 6.99
N LYS A 39 3.71 -3.06 7.02
CA LYS A 39 3.27 -3.97 5.96
C LYS A 39 2.26 -3.27 5.06
N TRP A 40 2.50 -3.29 3.76
CA TRP A 40 1.53 -2.87 2.75
C TRP A 40 0.94 -4.09 2.06
N VAL A 41 -0.39 -4.10 1.96
CA VAL A 41 -1.12 -5.03 1.11
C VAL A 41 -1.73 -4.23 -0.03
N VAL A 42 -1.39 -4.61 -1.25
CA VAL A 42 -1.85 -3.96 -2.47
C VAL A 42 -2.69 -4.96 -3.27
N THR A 43 -3.97 -4.68 -3.43
CA THR A 43 -4.93 -5.47 -4.21
C THR A 43 -5.43 -4.67 -5.41
N PRO A 44 -6.02 -5.30 -6.45
CA PRO A 44 -6.79 -4.57 -7.43
C PRO A 44 -7.90 -3.76 -6.74
N CYS A 45 -8.27 -2.61 -7.31
CA CYS A 45 -9.49 -1.91 -6.89
C CYS A 45 -10.75 -2.73 -7.25
N ASP A 46 -11.83 -2.52 -6.50
CA ASP A 46 -13.13 -3.09 -6.85
C ASP A 46 -13.63 -2.57 -8.21
N GLY A 47 -14.40 -3.42 -8.92
CA GLY A 47 -15.11 -3.03 -10.13
C GLY A 47 -14.23 -2.86 -11.38
N ASP A 48 -13.06 -3.52 -11.42
CA ASP A 48 -12.13 -3.51 -12.56
C ASP A 48 -11.73 -2.10 -13.03
N ALA A 49 -11.62 -1.16 -12.09
CA ALA A 49 -11.17 0.19 -12.40
C ALA A 49 -9.77 0.14 -13.05
N PHE A 50 -9.68 0.65 -14.29
CA PHE A 50 -8.46 0.58 -15.07
C PHE A 50 -7.30 1.27 -14.33
N GLN A 51 -6.18 0.56 -14.20
CA GLN A 51 -4.97 1.10 -13.58
C GLN A 51 -5.21 1.67 -12.17
N CYS A 52 -5.90 0.88 -11.35
CA CYS A 52 -6.24 1.21 -9.97
C CYS A 52 -5.87 0.06 -9.03
N VAL A 53 -5.19 0.38 -7.94
CA VAL A 53 -4.94 -0.56 -6.82
C VAL A 53 -5.44 0.01 -5.51
N HIS A 54 -5.95 -0.86 -4.64
CA HIS A 54 -6.26 -0.53 -3.27
C HIS A 54 -5.07 -0.90 -2.38
N VAL A 55 -4.59 0.06 -1.59
CA VAL A 55 -3.48 -0.11 -0.67
C VAL A 55 -4.02 -0.08 0.75
N THR A 56 -3.58 -1.01 1.57
CA THR A 56 -3.83 -1.00 3.01
C THR A 56 -2.52 -1.17 3.77
N GLU A 57 -2.26 -0.27 4.72
CA GLU A 57 -1.10 -0.36 5.60
C GLU A 57 -1.49 -0.97 6.95
N TYR A 58 -0.67 -1.89 7.42
CA TYR A 58 -0.77 -2.54 8.72
C TYR A 58 0.54 -2.36 9.48
N SER A 59 0.44 -2.34 10.82
CA SER A 59 1.62 -2.55 11.67
C SER A 59 2.23 -3.92 11.37
N VAL A 60 3.55 -4.04 11.52
CA VAL A 60 4.26 -5.33 11.43
C VAL A 60 3.76 -6.36 12.45
N ASP A 61 3.18 -5.89 13.56
CA ASP A 61 2.61 -6.75 14.60
C ASP A 61 1.18 -7.23 14.27
N ASP A 62 0.48 -6.56 13.34
CA ASP A 62 -0.87 -6.95 12.91
C ASP A 62 -0.81 -8.01 11.80
N THR A 63 -0.32 -9.19 12.18
CA THR A 63 -0.18 -10.35 11.27
C THR A 63 -1.53 -10.89 10.78
N GLU A 64 -2.60 -10.65 11.54
CA GLU A 64 -3.97 -11.04 11.17
C GLU A 64 -4.65 -10.03 10.25
N ARG A 65 -4.05 -8.84 10.05
CA ARG A 65 -4.51 -7.77 9.16
C ARG A 65 -5.91 -7.27 9.51
N LYS A 66 -6.16 -7.02 10.79
CA LYS A 66 -7.49 -6.63 11.31
C LYS A 66 -7.64 -5.14 11.60
N SER A 67 -6.54 -4.45 11.83
CA SER A 67 -6.48 -3.07 12.31
C SER A 67 -5.59 -2.24 11.40
N PRO A 68 -6.07 -1.90 10.19
CA PRO A 68 -5.28 -1.09 9.27
C PRO A 68 -5.01 0.29 9.86
N SER A 69 -3.77 0.77 9.70
CA SER A 69 -3.39 2.14 10.07
C SER A 69 -4.09 3.14 9.15
N TRP A 70 -4.17 2.81 7.86
CA TRP A 70 -4.91 3.53 6.84
C TRP A 70 -5.11 2.64 5.61
N SER A 71 -6.03 3.04 4.73
CA SER A 71 -6.19 2.47 3.40
C SER A 71 -6.54 3.56 2.38
N GLY A 72 -6.30 3.29 1.10
CA GLY A 72 -6.59 4.22 0.02
C GLY A 72 -6.40 3.63 -1.36
N ASN A 73 -7.02 4.26 -2.36
CA ASN A 73 -6.84 3.89 -3.75
C ASN A 73 -5.69 4.67 -4.38
N ALA A 74 -4.83 3.96 -5.08
CA ALA A 74 -3.78 4.53 -5.91
C ALA A 74 -4.09 4.30 -7.39
N TYR A 75 -3.68 5.27 -8.20
CA TYR A 75 -3.89 5.25 -9.64
C TYR A 75 -2.56 5.39 -10.38
N TRP A 76 -2.41 4.66 -11.48
CA TRP A 76 -1.23 4.79 -12.32
C TRP A 76 -1.20 6.14 -13.03
N GLN A 77 -0.06 6.82 -12.94
CA GLN A 77 0.19 8.13 -13.53
C GLN A 77 1.67 8.19 -13.93
N VAL A 78 1.96 8.19 -15.24
CA VAL A 78 3.30 8.51 -15.80
C VAL A 78 4.45 7.75 -15.12
N GLY A 79 4.37 6.41 -15.06
CA GLY A 79 5.45 5.57 -14.52
C GLY A 79 5.42 5.38 -13.00
N TRP A 80 4.47 6.01 -12.31
CA TRP A 80 4.32 5.93 -10.85
C TRP A 80 2.87 5.63 -10.47
N TRP A 81 2.70 4.89 -9.39
CA TRP A 81 1.42 4.79 -8.69
C TRP A 81 1.30 5.95 -7.73
N ILE A 82 0.15 6.61 -7.73
CA ILE A 82 -0.07 7.81 -6.91
C ILE A 82 -1.36 7.64 -6.10
N MET A 83 -1.22 7.79 -4.79
CA MET A 83 -2.31 7.80 -3.83
C MET A 83 -2.31 9.16 -3.11
N ARG A 84 -3.46 9.83 -3.09
CA ARG A 84 -3.57 11.20 -2.56
C ARG A 84 -4.58 11.26 -1.43
N GLY A 85 -4.35 12.16 -0.48
CA GLY A 85 -5.34 12.48 0.54
C GLY A 85 -5.54 11.40 1.61
N VAL A 86 -4.52 10.59 1.90
CA VAL A 86 -4.61 9.53 2.90
C VAL A 86 -4.49 10.12 4.28
N LEU A 87 -5.52 9.95 5.09
CA LEU A 87 -5.48 10.38 6.49
C LEU A 87 -4.66 9.38 7.30
N ASN A 88 -3.45 9.78 7.70
CA ASN A 88 -2.61 9.01 8.60
C ASN A 88 -2.83 9.53 10.03
N ARG A 89 -3.40 8.69 10.88
CA ARG A 89 -3.73 9.06 12.26
C ARG A 89 -2.47 9.15 13.10
N ASP A 90 -2.42 10.16 13.98
CA ASP A 90 -1.29 10.36 14.90
C ASP A 90 0.09 10.49 14.22
N ALA A 91 0.12 10.91 12.95
CA ALA A 91 1.33 10.94 12.14
C ALA A 91 2.28 12.11 12.49
N ALA A 92 1.76 13.18 13.12
CA ALA A 92 2.55 14.27 13.65
C ALA A 92 2.65 14.14 15.18
N THR A 93 3.85 14.30 15.73
CA THR A 93 4.08 14.36 17.18
C THR A 93 4.76 15.69 17.52
N CYS A 94 4.12 16.51 18.34
CA CYS A 94 4.66 17.82 18.76
C CYS A 94 5.64 17.68 19.93
N GLU A 95 6.37 18.76 20.25
CA GLU A 95 7.34 18.78 21.37
C GLU A 95 6.72 18.48 22.74
N ASP A 96 5.43 18.82 22.91
CA ASP A 96 4.66 18.52 24.13
C ASP A 96 4.17 17.07 24.21
N GLY A 97 4.48 16.25 23.20
CA GLY A 97 4.07 14.85 23.09
C GLY A 97 2.65 14.64 22.56
N SER A 98 1.90 15.71 22.26
CA SER A 98 0.61 15.58 21.58
C SER A 98 0.77 14.99 20.17
N LYS A 99 -0.22 14.20 19.75
CA LYS A 99 -0.24 13.56 18.44
C LYS A 99 -1.42 14.05 17.63
N HIS A 100 -1.19 14.24 16.34
CA HIS A 100 -2.17 14.80 15.43
C HIS A 100 -2.17 14.07 14.11
N ASP A 101 -3.33 14.05 13.49
CA ASP A 101 -3.51 13.46 12.16
C ASP A 101 -2.83 14.32 11.10
N LEU A 102 -2.36 13.65 10.05
CA LEU A 102 -1.79 14.33 8.90
C LEU A 102 -2.27 13.68 7.60
N VAL A 103 -2.59 14.51 6.62
CA VAL A 103 -2.97 14.05 5.30
C VAL A 103 -1.71 13.84 4.47
N MET A 104 -1.51 12.60 4.04
CA MET A 104 -0.35 12.14 3.30
C MET A 104 -0.70 11.87 1.83
N ASN A 105 0.26 12.10 0.95
CA ASN A 105 0.26 11.58 -0.40
C ASN A 105 1.41 10.59 -0.54
N TYR A 106 1.21 9.55 -1.31
CA TYR A 106 2.21 8.53 -1.58
C TYR A 106 2.38 8.37 -3.09
N ALA A 107 3.62 8.19 -3.52
CA ALA A 107 3.95 7.81 -4.88
C ALA A 107 4.99 6.69 -4.87
N TRP A 108 4.84 5.68 -5.72
CA TRP A 108 5.88 4.65 -5.86
C TRP A 108 5.99 4.08 -7.28
N ASP A 109 7.17 3.56 -7.58
CA ASP A 109 7.44 2.73 -8.75
C ASP A 109 7.39 1.26 -8.34
N ALA A 110 6.42 0.50 -8.86
CA ALA A 110 6.25 -0.91 -8.53
C ALA A 110 7.39 -1.81 -9.04
N ALA A 111 8.13 -1.38 -10.08
CA ALA A 111 9.23 -2.16 -10.63
C ALA A 111 10.50 -2.07 -9.77
N THR A 112 10.78 -0.88 -9.22
CA THR A 112 11.99 -0.65 -8.39
C THR A 112 11.71 -0.64 -6.89
N GLY A 113 10.46 -0.49 -6.48
CA GLY A 113 10.07 -0.33 -5.08
C GLY A 113 10.40 1.05 -4.52
N ARG A 114 10.95 1.98 -5.30
CA ARG A 114 11.26 3.34 -4.83
C ARG A 114 9.96 4.08 -4.56
N ALA A 115 9.85 4.70 -3.39
CA ALA A 115 8.63 5.35 -2.97
C ALA A 115 8.92 6.67 -2.23
N ILE A 116 7.96 7.58 -2.30
CA ILE A 116 8.01 8.88 -1.64
C ILE A 116 6.66 9.10 -0.96
N ARG A 117 6.69 9.57 0.28
CA ARG A 117 5.52 10.14 0.95
C ARG A 117 5.70 11.64 1.10
N SER A 118 4.65 12.42 0.90
CA SER A 118 4.65 13.87 1.09
C SER A 118 3.42 14.34 1.84
N PHE A 119 3.53 15.48 2.50
CA PHE A 119 2.46 16.05 3.30
C PHE A 119 2.55 17.57 3.38
N HIS A 120 1.42 18.17 3.74
CA HIS A 120 1.31 19.56 4.15
C HIS A 120 0.91 19.59 5.63
N ASP A 121 1.76 20.19 6.48
CA ASP A 121 1.43 20.49 7.86
C ASP A 121 0.85 21.92 7.92
N PRO A 122 -0.39 22.10 8.37
CA PRO A 122 -1.00 23.42 8.49
C PRO A 122 -0.44 24.26 9.66
N GLY A 123 0.57 23.77 10.38
CA GLY A 123 1.15 24.41 11.56
C GLY A 123 0.63 23.82 12.87
N THR A 124 0.25 22.55 12.87
CA THR A 124 -0.37 21.90 14.04
C THR A 124 0.59 21.85 15.24
N CYS A 125 1.89 21.69 14.98
CA CYS A 125 2.94 21.70 15.99
C CYS A 125 3.82 22.97 15.95
N GLY A 126 3.41 24.03 15.24
CA GLY A 126 4.23 25.24 15.05
C GLY A 126 4.01 25.91 13.71
N GLU A 127 5.09 26.16 12.97
CA GLU A 127 5.01 26.79 11.65
C GLU A 127 4.47 25.82 10.58
N ALA A 128 3.61 26.33 9.70
CA ALA A 128 3.10 25.55 8.58
C ALA A 128 4.21 25.24 7.57
N GLY A 129 4.16 24.07 6.96
CA GLY A 129 5.22 23.61 6.08
C GLY A 129 4.81 22.46 5.17
N ASN A 130 5.71 22.14 4.24
CA ASN A 130 5.59 20.94 3.43
C ASN A 130 6.79 20.04 3.73
N GLY A 131 6.55 18.73 3.77
CA GLY A 131 7.58 17.74 4.01
C GLY A 131 7.44 16.56 3.07
N TYR A 132 8.53 15.82 2.91
CA TYR A 132 8.53 14.55 2.22
C TYR A 132 9.57 13.61 2.82
N ASN A 133 9.39 12.31 2.61
CA ASN A 133 10.35 11.29 2.97
C ASN A 133 10.41 10.23 1.88
N ASP A 134 11.61 9.82 1.51
CA ASP A 134 11.82 8.63 0.69
C ASP A 134 11.65 7.36 1.54
N PHE A 135 11.19 6.29 0.91
CA PHE A 135 11.12 4.96 1.51
C PHE A 135 11.17 3.88 0.42
N MET A 136 11.31 2.61 0.83
CA MET A 136 11.34 1.47 -0.09
C MET A 136 10.18 0.52 0.16
N LEU A 137 9.57 0.05 -0.92
CA LEU A 137 8.63 -1.06 -0.94
C LEU A 137 9.35 -2.33 -1.38
N ILE A 138 9.54 -3.26 -0.46
CA ILE A 138 10.20 -4.53 -0.72
C ILE A 138 9.11 -5.60 -0.82
N ARG A 139 8.92 -6.18 -2.01
CA ARG A 139 7.91 -7.23 -2.21
C ARG A 139 8.26 -8.47 -1.40
N THR A 140 7.34 -8.92 -0.55
CA THR A 140 7.52 -10.11 0.29
C THR A 140 6.64 -11.28 -0.14
N GLY A 141 5.64 -11.05 -0.98
CA GLY A 141 4.75 -12.11 -1.43
C GLY A 141 3.60 -11.63 -2.31
N PRO A 142 2.71 -12.55 -2.72
CA PRO A 142 1.47 -12.18 -3.40
C PRO A 142 0.54 -11.40 -2.46
N ALA A 143 -0.46 -10.74 -3.02
CA ALA A 143 -1.57 -10.22 -2.23
C ALA A 143 -2.36 -11.39 -1.64
N PRO A 144 -2.90 -11.26 -0.41
CA PRO A 144 -3.82 -12.26 0.15
C PRO A 144 -5.06 -12.41 -0.73
N VAL A 145 -5.57 -13.64 -0.84
CA VAL A 145 -6.84 -13.96 -1.52
C VAL A 145 -8.01 -13.90 -0.56
#